data_AF-A0A5N4D572-F1
#
_entry.id   AF-A0A5N4D572-F1
#
_cell.length_a   1.000
_cell.length_b   1.000
_cell.length_c   1.000
_cell.angle_alpha   90.00
_cell.angle_beta   90.00
_cell.angle_gamma   90.00
#
_symmetry.space_group_name_H-M   'P 1'
#
loop_
_entity.id
_entity.type
_entity.pdbx_description
1 polymer ?
#
loop_
_entity_poly.entity_id
_entity_poly.type
_entity_poly.pdbx_seq_one_letter_code
_entity_poly.pdbx_strand_id
1 'polypeptide(L)'
;MEPRRAAPGAHGWGPRVAAGSGTAAELVYHLAGALGTELKELARRFGPEAAAGLVPLVVQSLELLEKAAVGPAPDSLQVSAQQAELELRRLREENERLRRELRSGPQEERALLRQLKEVTDRQRDELRAHNRDLLQRSQETEALQEQLQRLLLVNAELRHKLAAVQAQLSAARDRESQRELQGEAAKEWSQERGRDQAEGPRCDQRQEPELAANSAGAPATPEDSADTPLQPERPYKVGQCGFSREEVEQILQERNELKANVFLLKEELAYFQRELLTDHRVPELLLEAMKVAVRKQRKKIKAKMLGIPEEAESSDDEDGSWLLLSSDKGDHPQPPPPESRIRSFFGLWYRGEAEAPEAETSSVAPSKRQGEEEAPQPPHLEPVGSLTDPNS
;
A
#
# COMPACT_ATOMS: atom_id res chain seq x y z
N MET A 1 52.10 20.31 -19.43
CA MET A 1 52.10 21.11 -18.20
C MET A 1 51.66 20.21 -17.05
N GLU A 2 52.61 19.48 -16.47
CA GLU A 2 52.44 18.75 -15.21
C GLU A 2 53.35 19.44 -14.18
N PRO A 3 52.90 19.71 -12.94
CA PRO A 3 53.79 20.19 -11.90
C PRO A 3 54.34 19.02 -11.08
N ARG A 4 55.66 18.89 -11.15
CA ARG A 4 56.53 18.04 -10.32
C ARG A 4 56.55 18.59 -8.88
N ARG A 5 56.13 17.82 -7.87
CA ARG A 5 56.41 18.08 -6.44
C ARG A 5 57.38 17.00 -5.96
N ALA A 6 58.66 17.33 -5.78
CA ALA A 6 59.26 17.90 -4.56
C ALA A 6 59.34 16.88 -3.43
N ALA A 7 60.50 16.22 -3.34
CA ALA A 7 60.89 15.39 -2.20
C ALA A 7 61.22 16.29 -0.98
N PRO A 8 60.85 15.91 0.26
CA PRO A 8 61.32 16.61 1.45
C PRO A 8 62.74 16.17 1.79
N GLY A 9 63.61 17.15 1.95
CA GLY A 9 65.03 16.97 2.21
C GLY A 9 65.36 16.39 3.58
N ALA A 10 66.55 15.79 3.62
CA ALA A 10 67.26 15.42 4.81
C ALA A 10 67.52 16.64 5.71
N HIS A 11 67.00 16.60 6.93
CA HIS A 11 67.59 17.31 8.05
C HIS A 11 68.28 16.28 8.93
N GLY A 12 69.53 15.99 8.57
CA GLY A 12 70.48 15.38 9.49
C GLY A 12 70.80 16.39 10.59
N TRP A 13 70.15 16.26 11.73
CA TRP A 13 70.64 16.80 12.98
C TRP A 13 71.32 15.68 13.74
N GLY A 14 72.63 15.59 13.58
CA GLY A 14 73.47 14.99 14.60
C GLY A 14 74.02 16.10 15.48
N PRO A 15 74.02 15.94 16.81
CA PRO A 15 75.06 16.52 17.65
C PRO A 15 76.23 15.55 17.64
N ARG A 16 77.30 15.92 16.94
CA ARG A 16 78.63 15.33 17.13
C ARG A 16 79.20 15.95 18.42
N VAL A 17 79.13 15.22 19.52
CA VAL A 17 80.00 15.44 20.68
C VAL A 17 80.67 14.12 21.02
N ALA A 18 81.93 14.01 20.64
CA ALA A 18 82.85 13.00 21.13
C ALA A 18 83.49 13.54 22.41
N ALA A 19 83.09 12.99 23.57
CA ALA A 19 83.90 12.82 24.79
C ALA A 19 83.03 12.15 25.86
N GLY A 20 83.23 10.85 26.10
CA GLY A 20 82.66 10.11 27.23
C GLY A 20 81.14 9.90 27.19
N SER A 21 80.66 9.00 26.33
CA SER A 21 79.27 8.55 26.31
C SER A 21 78.96 7.66 27.52
N GLY A 22 78.71 8.26 28.67
CA GLY A 22 77.96 7.58 29.73
C GLY A 22 76.46 7.73 29.46
N THR A 23 75.68 6.65 29.64
CA THR A 23 74.21 6.77 29.67
C THR A 23 73.78 7.87 30.65
N ALA A 24 72.59 8.44 30.51
CA ALA A 24 72.09 9.45 31.45
C ALA A 24 72.14 8.93 32.91
N ALA A 25 71.96 7.62 33.11
CA ALA A 25 72.16 6.93 34.39
C ALA A 25 73.63 6.93 34.86
N GLU A 26 74.60 6.69 33.97
CA GLU A 26 76.04 6.78 34.31
C GLU A 26 76.44 8.20 34.75
N LEU A 27 75.89 9.24 34.12
CA LEU A 27 76.09 10.62 34.57
C LEU A 27 75.52 10.86 35.97
N VAL A 28 74.36 10.28 36.30
CA VAL A 28 73.76 10.35 37.65
C VAL A 28 74.65 9.64 38.68
N TYR A 29 75.24 8.48 38.36
CA TYR A 29 76.16 7.78 39.26
C TYR A 29 77.48 8.54 39.47
N HIS A 30 78.03 9.17 38.43
CA HIS A 30 79.22 10.02 38.57
C HIS A 30 78.94 11.25 39.45
N LEU A 31 77.79 11.90 39.27
CA LEU A 31 77.32 12.99 40.13
C LEU A 31 77.11 12.53 41.58
N ALA A 32 76.51 11.36 41.79
CA ALA A 32 76.33 10.77 43.12
C ALA A 32 77.68 10.55 43.83
N GLY A 33 78.69 10.05 43.11
CA GLY A 33 80.04 9.87 43.64
C GLY A 33 80.70 11.19 44.07
N ALA A 34 80.62 12.22 43.22
CA ALA A 34 81.16 13.55 43.54
C ALA A 34 80.43 14.20 44.73
N LEU A 35 79.10 14.13 44.76
CA LEU A 35 78.29 14.61 45.88
C LEU A 35 78.61 13.86 47.17
N GLY A 36 78.84 12.55 47.11
CA GLY A 36 79.24 11.74 48.25
C GLY A 36 80.59 12.17 48.85
N THR A 37 81.57 12.55 48.01
CA THR A 37 82.85 13.06 48.50
C THR A 37 82.73 14.42 49.18
N GLU A 38 81.91 15.32 48.64
CA GLU A 38 81.64 16.64 49.23
C GLU A 38 80.88 16.52 50.56
N LEU A 39 79.88 15.64 50.63
CA LEU A 39 79.13 15.36 51.87
C LEU A 39 80.03 14.75 52.96
N LYS A 40 81.02 13.92 52.57
CA LYS A 40 82.01 13.37 53.51
C LYS A 40 82.98 14.43 54.03
N GLU A 41 83.40 15.37 53.19
CA GLU A 41 84.23 16.50 53.62
C GLU A 41 83.43 17.47 54.50
N LEU A 42 82.13 17.68 54.22
CA LEU A 42 81.21 18.45 55.07
C LEU A 42 81.10 17.82 56.46
N ALA A 43 80.89 16.50 56.53
CA ALA A 43 80.84 15.75 57.79
C ALA A 43 82.17 15.82 58.57
N ARG A 44 83.32 15.85 57.85
CA ARG A 44 84.65 16.00 58.47
C ARG A 44 84.86 17.38 59.09
N ARG A 45 84.32 18.43 58.47
CA ARG A 45 84.52 19.83 58.89
C ARG A 45 83.53 20.31 59.95
N PHE A 46 82.26 19.88 59.87
CA PHE A 46 81.17 20.39 60.71
C PHE A 46 80.56 19.31 61.63
N GLY A 47 81.15 18.12 61.66
CA GLY A 47 80.64 16.99 62.42
C GLY A 47 79.57 16.18 61.67
N PRO A 48 79.34 14.92 62.08
CA PRO A 48 78.43 14.02 61.39
C PRO A 48 76.96 14.49 61.42
N GLU A 49 76.58 15.23 62.47
CA GLU A 49 75.22 15.76 62.65
C GLU A 49 74.82 16.75 61.54
N ALA A 50 75.77 17.52 61.02
CA ALA A 50 75.52 18.48 59.93
C ALA A 50 75.23 17.79 58.59
N ALA A 51 75.75 16.57 58.36
CA ALA A 51 75.53 15.80 57.15
C ALA A 51 74.36 14.81 57.26
N ALA A 52 74.03 14.35 58.48
CA ALA A 52 73.06 13.30 58.74
C ALA A 52 71.66 13.61 58.18
N GLY A 53 71.21 14.86 58.23
CA GLY A 53 69.90 15.28 57.69
C GLY A 53 69.88 15.51 56.18
N LEU A 54 71.01 15.86 55.56
CA LEU A 54 71.09 16.22 54.15
C LEU A 54 71.27 14.99 53.24
N VAL A 55 72.02 13.99 53.71
CA VAL A 55 72.33 12.77 52.96
C VAL A 55 71.05 12.06 52.46
N PRO A 56 70.01 11.81 53.28
CA PRO A 56 68.79 11.14 52.81
C PRO A 56 68.05 11.90 51.69
N LEU A 57 68.01 13.24 51.76
CA LEU A 57 67.34 14.08 50.76
C LEU A 57 68.08 14.08 49.42
N VAL A 58 69.42 14.10 49.46
CA VAL A 58 70.27 14.01 48.26
C VAL A 58 70.13 12.64 47.62
N VAL A 59 70.13 11.56 48.42
CA VAL A 59 69.91 10.20 47.93
C VAL A 59 68.53 10.07 47.27
N GLN A 60 67.46 10.54 47.92
CA GLN A 60 66.11 10.48 47.34
C GLN A 60 65.99 11.28 46.03
N SER A 61 66.67 12.43 45.93
CA SER A 61 66.69 13.23 44.70
C SER A 61 67.45 12.54 43.57
N LEU A 62 68.58 11.89 43.88
CA LEU A 62 69.36 11.10 42.94
C LEU A 62 68.61 9.84 42.47
N GLU A 63 67.88 9.16 43.36
CA GLU A 63 67.03 8.01 43.01
C GLU A 63 65.89 8.38 42.04
N LEU A 64 65.26 9.54 42.24
CA LEU A 64 64.23 10.04 41.31
C LEU A 64 64.83 10.40 39.95
N LEU A 65 66.03 10.99 39.95
CA LEU A 65 66.75 11.34 38.73
C LEU A 65 67.20 10.08 37.97
N GLU A 66 67.66 9.05 38.66
CA GLU A 66 68.01 7.74 38.10
C GLU A 66 66.77 7.08 37.46
N LYS A 67 65.63 7.05 38.15
CA LYS A 67 64.36 6.51 37.61
C LYS A 67 63.92 7.24 36.34
N ALA A 68 64.07 8.56 36.30
CA ALA A 68 63.73 9.36 35.12
C ALA A 68 64.74 9.17 33.97
N ALA A 69 66.02 9.00 34.29
CA ALA A 69 67.10 8.81 33.31
C ALA A 69 67.14 7.41 32.70
N VAL A 70 66.76 6.38 33.47
CA VAL A 70 66.63 5.00 33.00
C VAL A 70 65.37 4.81 32.16
N GLY A 71 64.33 5.64 32.38
CA GLY A 71 63.07 5.60 31.63
C GLY A 71 62.20 4.39 31.99
N PRO A 72 60.99 4.27 31.41
CA PRO A 72 60.17 3.08 31.59
C PRO A 72 60.93 1.85 31.10
N ALA A 73 60.78 0.73 31.82
CA ALA A 73 61.50 -0.50 31.52
C ALA A 73 61.32 -0.88 30.04
N PRO A 74 62.39 -1.36 29.36
CA PRO A 74 62.35 -1.70 27.94
C PRO A 74 61.23 -2.70 27.63
N ASP A 75 60.94 -3.62 28.55
CA ASP A 75 59.87 -4.61 28.43
C ASP A 75 58.47 -3.97 28.37
N SER A 76 58.23 -2.89 29.13
CA SER A 76 56.94 -2.19 29.13
C SER A 76 56.72 -1.42 27.83
N LEU A 77 57.77 -0.77 27.32
CA LEU A 77 57.73 -0.11 26.00
C LEU A 77 57.57 -1.12 24.87
N GLN A 78 58.25 -2.27 24.96
CA GLN A 78 58.17 -3.33 23.97
C GLN A 78 56.77 -3.96 23.91
N VAL A 79 56.13 -4.20 25.06
CA VAL A 79 54.74 -4.67 25.13
C VAL A 79 53.77 -3.64 24.54
N SER A 80 53.95 -2.35 24.85
CA SER A 80 53.13 -1.28 24.29
C SER A 80 53.30 -1.17 22.76
N ALA A 81 54.54 -1.28 22.26
CA ALA A 81 54.83 -1.28 20.83
C ALA A 81 54.22 -2.49 20.12
N GLN A 82 54.30 -3.69 20.71
CA GLN A 82 53.67 -4.90 20.15
C GLN A 82 52.14 -4.80 20.11
N GLN A 83 51.52 -4.24 21.14
CA GLN A 83 50.08 -3.97 21.15
C GLN A 83 49.68 -2.99 20.03
N ALA A 84 50.43 -1.88 19.87
CA ALA A 84 50.21 -0.92 18.79
C ALA A 84 50.39 -1.55 17.39
N GLU A 85 51.35 -2.47 17.23
CA GLU A 85 51.53 -3.20 15.98
C GLU A 85 50.35 -4.12 15.65
N LEU A 86 49.81 -4.82 16.65
CA LEU A 86 48.63 -5.67 16.47
C LEU A 86 47.40 -4.86 16.10
N GLU A 87 47.19 -3.72 16.77
CA GLU A 87 46.10 -2.79 16.43
C GLU A 87 46.24 -2.24 15.02
N LEU A 88 47.47 -1.87 14.60
CA LEU A 88 47.73 -1.43 13.23
C LEU A 88 47.47 -2.54 12.20
N ARG A 89 47.77 -3.80 12.52
CA ARG A 89 47.44 -4.94 11.63
C ARG A 89 45.94 -5.11 11.51
N ARG A 90 45.22 -5.12 12.63
CA ARG A 90 43.75 -5.20 12.65
C ARG A 90 43.10 -4.07 11.85
N LEU A 91 43.52 -2.82 12.08
CA LEU A 91 43.00 -1.66 11.36
C LEU A 91 43.31 -1.73 9.86
N ARG A 92 44.46 -2.28 9.45
CA ARG A 92 44.78 -2.49 8.03
C ARG A 92 43.84 -3.52 7.40
N GLU A 93 43.60 -4.64 8.06
CA GLU A 93 42.67 -5.68 7.60
C GLU A 93 41.24 -5.14 7.48
N GLU A 94 40.77 -4.40 8.49
CA GLU A 94 39.48 -3.72 8.47
C GLU A 94 39.39 -2.69 7.33
N ASN A 95 40.44 -1.89 7.10
CA ASN A 95 40.47 -0.91 6.01
C ASN A 95 40.43 -1.59 4.64
N GLU A 96 41.14 -2.71 4.47
CA GLU A 96 41.07 -3.50 3.23
C GLU A 96 39.69 -4.10 3.02
N ARG A 97 39.05 -4.62 4.07
CA ARG A 97 37.66 -5.12 4.01
C ARG A 97 36.71 -4.02 3.57
N LEU A 98 36.74 -2.86 4.22
CA LEU A 98 35.90 -1.71 3.87
C LEU A 98 36.17 -1.22 2.44
N ARG A 99 37.42 -1.24 1.97
CA ARG A 99 37.76 -0.92 0.58
C ARG A 99 37.19 -1.93 -0.42
N ARG A 100 37.09 -3.22 -0.06
CA ARG A 100 36.46 -4.23 -0.92
C ARG A 100 34.95 -4.01 -0.98
N GLU A 101 34.31 -3.78 0.16
CA GLU A 101 32.87 -3.46 0.25
C GLU A 101 32.50 -2.18 -0.51
N LEU A 102 33.32 -1.12 -0.38
CA LEU A 102 33.13 0.12 -1.13
C LEU A 102 33.30 -0.06 -2.65
N ARG A 103 34.08 -1.06 -3.09
CA ARG A 103 34.24 -1.39 -4.52
C ARG A 103 33.11 -2.30 -5.03
N SER A 104 32.56 -3.19 -4.19
CA SER A 104 31.47 -4.09 -4.57
C SER A 104 30.13 -3.38 -4.64
N GLY A 105 29.84 -2.43 -3.74
CA GLY A 105 28.59 -1.65 -3.77
C GLY A 105 28.26 -1.03 -5.13
N PRO A 106 29.18 -0.27 -5.77
CA PRO A 106 28.98 0.28 -7.11
C PRO A 106 28.79 -0.79 -8.19
N GLN A 107 29.33 -1.99 -8.01
CA GLN A 107 29.19 -3.09 -8.98
C GLN A 107 27.83 -3.77 -8.85
N GLU A 108 27.35 -3.96 -7.63
CA GLU A 108 26.01 -4.48 -7.32
C GLU A 108 24.93 -3.49 -7.80
N GLU A 109 25.09 -2.20 -7.53
CA GLU A 109 24.21 -1.14 -8.04
C GLU A 109 24.17 -1.13 -9.58
N ARG A 110 25.32 -1.26 -10.24
CA ARG A 110 25.38 -1.37 -11.72
C ARG A 110 24.70 -2.64 -12.23
N ALA A 111 24.77 -3.75 -11.51
CA ALA A 111 24.08 -4.99 -11.88
C ALA A 111 22.56 -4.82 -11.75
N LEU A 112 22.09 -4.24 -10.66
CA LEU A 112 20.67 -3.91 -10.44
C LEU A 112 20.16 -2.96 -11.52
N LEU A 113 20.91 -1.90 -11.85
CA LEU A 113 20.54 -0.97 -12.93
C LEU A 113 20.45 -1.66 -14.29
N ARG A 114 21.31 -2.65 -14.58
CA ARG A 114 21.21 -3.45 -15.81
C ARG A 114 19.96 -4.32 -15.80
N GLN A 115 19.65 -4.99 -14.70
CA GLN A 115 18.42 -5.77 -14.57
C GLN A 115 17.17 -4.91 -14.71
N LEU A 116 17.12 -3.74 -14.07
CA LEU A 116 16.03 -2.78 -14.22
C LEU A 116 15.90 -2.30 -15.66
N LYS A 117 17.02 -2.01 -16.33
CA LYS A 117 17.01 -1.63 -17.75
C LYS A 117 16.46 -2.77 -18.61
N GLU A 118 16.90 -4.01 -18.41
CA GLU A 118 16.39 -5.16 -19.16
C GLU A 118 14.88 -5.35 -18.96
N VAL A 119 14.39 -5.26 -17.72
CA VAL A 119 12.95 -5.36 -17.44
C VAL A 119 12.19 -4.21 -18.11
N THR A 120 12.73 -2.99 -18.04
CA THR A 120 12.12 -1.82 -18.69
C THR A 120 12.09 -1.97 -20.21
N ASP A 121 13.17 -2.48 -20.81
CA ASP A 121 13.25 -2.70 -22.26
C ASP A 121 12.29 -3.83 -22.70
N ARG A 122 12.18 -4.92 -21.92
CA ARG A 122 11.16 -5.97 -22.13
C ARG A 122 9.74 -5.41 -22.08
N GLN A 123 9.41 -4.64 -21.04
CA GLN A 123 8.10 -4.01 -20.90
C GLN A 123 7.79 -3.06 -22.06
N ARG A 124 8.78 -2.31 -22.56
CA ARG A 124 8.61 -1.46 -23.75
C ARG A 124 8.33 -2.28 -24.99
N ASP A 125 9.01 -3.41 -25.17
CA ASP A 125 8.79 -4.30 -26.32
C ASP A 125 7.43 -4.99 -26.25
N GLU A 126 7.01 -5.42 -25.06
CA GLU A 126 5.66 -5.94 -24.80
C GLU A 126 4.59 -4.90 -25.11
N LEU A 127 4.75 -3.66 -24.65
CA LEU A 127 3.84 -2.56 -24.99
C LEU A 127 3.79 -2.28 -26.50
N ARG A 128 4.93 -2.36 -27.20
CA ARG A 128 4.95 -2.22 -28.67
C ARG A 128 4.23 -3.37 -29.36
N ALA A 129 4.39 -4.60 -28.87
CA ALA A 129 3.69 -5.77 -29.40
C ALA A 129 2.17 -5.63 -29.18
N HIS A 130 1.74 -5.35 -27.95
CA HIS A 130 0.33 -5.14 -27.64
C HIS A 130 -0.30 -4.00 -28.43
N ASN A 131 0.42 -2.90 -28.66
CA ASN A 131 -0.09 -1.81 -29.51
C ASN A 131 -0.29 -2.25 -30.97
N ARG A 132 0.60 -3.10 -31.52
CA ARG A 132 0.42 -3.65 -32.87
C ARG A 132 -0.80 -4.58 -32.92
N ASP A 133 -0.96 -5.43 -31.92
CA ASP A 133 -2.11 -6.34 -31.82
C ASP A 133 -3.42 -5.56 -31.69
N LEU A 134 -3.44 -4.49 -30.89
CA LEU A 134 -4.59 -3.60 -30.75
C LEU A 134 -4.93 -2.91 -32.08
N LEU A 135 -3.94 -2.41 -32.81
CA LEU A 135 -4.15 -1.81 -34.13
C LEU A 135 -4.66 -2.82 -35.15
N GLN A 136 -4.16 -4.07 -35.12
CA GLN A 136 -4.66 -5.12 -36.00
C GLN A 136 -6.13 -5.44 -35.67
N ARG A 137 -6.45 -5.62 -34.39
CA ARG A 137 -7.84 -5.87 -33.96
C ARG A 137 -8.76 -4.71 -34.28
N SER A 138 -8.30 -3.45 -34.17
CA SER A 138 -9.11 -2.29 -34.54
C SER A 138 -9.42 -2.31 -36.04
N GLN A 139 -8.45 -2.59 -36.89
CA GLN A 139 -8.65 -2.75 -38.34
C GLN A 139 -9.62 -3.89 -38.67
N GLU A 140 -9.53 -5.02 -37.98
CA GLU A 140 -10.47 -6.14 -38.13
C GLU A 140 -11.89 -5.72 -37.72
N THR A 141 -12.05 -4.99 -36.62
CA THR A 141 -13.36 -4.48 -36.19
C THR A 141 -13.93 -3.47 -37.18
N GLU A 142 -13.12 -2.57 -37.73
CA GLU A 142 -13.52 -1.61 -38.77
C GLU A 142 -13.97 -2.35 -40.04
N ALA A 143 -13.21 -3.35 -40.49
CA ALA A 143 -13.57 -4.16 -41.66
C ALA A 143 -14.90 -4.92 -41.45
N LEU A 144 -15.12 -5.47 -40.26
CA LEU A 144 -16.40 -6.12 -39.92
C LEU A 144 -17.56 -5.12 -39.86
N GLN A 145 -17.33 -3.92 -39.32
CA GLN A 145 -18.34 -2.84 -39.32
C GLN A 145 -18.72 -2.42 -40.74
N GLU A 146 -17.75 -2.29 -41.66
CA GLU A 146 -18.02 -2.02 -43.07
C GLU A 146 -18.84 -3.14 -43.72
N GLN A 147 -18.50 -4.40 -43.45
CA GLN A 147 -19.26 -5.55 -43.96
C GLN A 147 -20.70 -5.53 -43.45
N LEU A 148 -20.90 -5.23 -42.16
CA LEU A 148 -22.23 -5.08 -41.57
C LEU A 148 -23.01 -3.96 -42.24
N GLN A 149 -22.40 -2.78 -42.45
CA GLN A 149 -23.05 -1.67 -43.16
C GLN A 149 -23.48 -2.06 -44.57
N ARG A 150 -22.63 -2.76 -45.32
CA ARG A 150 -22.97 -3.26 -46.67
C ARG A 150 -24.15 -4.24 -46.63
N LEU A 151 -24.17 -5.16 -45.67
CA LEU A 151 -25.28 -6.10 -45.48
C LEU A 151 -26.58 -5.40 -45.10
N LEU A 152 -26.52 -4.38 -44.24
CA LEU A 152 -27.69 -3.58 -43.87
C LEU A 152 -28.29 -2.86 -45.08
N LEU A 153 -27.44 -2.29 -45.95
CA LEU A 153 -27.89 -1.68 -47.21
C LEU A 153 -28.59 -2.69 -48.12
N VAL A 154 -27.96 -3.85 -48.35
CA VAL A 154 -28.57 -4.92 -49.17
C VAL A 154 -29.87 -5.42 -48.53
N ASN A 155 -29.93 -5.56 -47.21
CA ASN A 155 -31.15 -5.99 -46.51
C ASN A 155 -32.29 -4.98 -46.70
N ALA A 156 -32.00 -3.67 -46.61
CA ALA A 156 -32.97 -2.62 -46.86
C ALA A 156 -33.48 -2.65 -48.32
N GLU A 157 -32.59 -2.85 -49.30
CA GLU A 157 -32.97 -3.00 -50.70
C GLU A 157 -33.88 -4.22 -50.93
N LEU A 158 -33.56 -5.36 -50.30
CA LEU A 158 -34.38 -6.57 -50.40
C LEU A 158 -35.76 -6.38 -49.78
N ARG A 159 -35.85 -5.71 -48.63
CA ARG A 159 -37.14 -5.35 -48.02
C ARG A 159 -37.96 -4.43 -48.93
N HIS A 160 -37.31 -3.45 -49.57
CA HIS A 160 -37.98 -2.57 -50.52
C HIS A 160 -38.48 -3.34 -51.75
N LYS A 161 -37.67 -4.22 -52.32
CA LYS A 161 -38.08 -5.11 -53.42
C LYS A 161 -39.24 -6.02 -53.04
N LEU A 162 -39.22 -6.60 -51.83
CA LEU A 162 -40.31 -7.41 -51.31
C LEU A 162 -41.61 -6.60 -51.19
N ALA A 163 -41.54 -5.39 -50.62
CA ALA A 163 -42.69 -4.51 -50.49
C ALA A 163 -43.26 -4.11 -51.87
N ALA A 164 -42.39 -3.81 -52.84
CA ALA A 164 -42.80 -3.50 -54.20
C ALA A 164 -43.52 -4.68 -54.88
N VAL A 165 -42.98 -5.90 -54.75
CA VAL A 165 -43.62 -7.12 -55.29
C VAL A 165 -44.96 -7.39 -54.59
N GLN A 166 -45.02 -7.22 -53.26
CA GLN A 166 -46.27 -7.39 -52.50
C GLN A 166 -47.35 -6.36 -52.89
N ALA A 167 -46.96 -5.12 -53.15
CA ALA A 167 -47.85 -4.08 -53.69
C ALA A 167 -48.33 -4.41 -55.11
N GLN A 168 -47.46 -4.98 -55.94
CA GLN A 168 -47.85 -5.44 -57.29
C GLN A 168 -48.83 -6.60 -57.24
N LEU A 169 -48.62 -7.59 -56.36
CA LEU A 169 -49.51 -8.74 -56.18
C LEU A 169 -50.90 -8.33 -55.66
N SER A 170 -50.96 -7.44 -54.66
CA SER A 170 -52.24 -6.90 -54.18
C SER A 170 -52.98 -6.12 -55.27
N ALA A 171 -52.30 -5.21 -55.98
CA ALA A 171 -52.91 -4.50 -57.09
C ALA A 171 -53.35 -5.42 -58.24
N ALA A 172 -52.67 -6.55 -58.48
CA ALA A 172 -53.10 -7.54 -59.47
C ALA A 172 -54.38 -8.26 -59.01
N ARG A 173 -54.45 -8.64 -57.72
CA ARG A 173 -55.63 -9.25 -57.10
C ARG A 173 -56.83 -8.31 -57.06
N ASP A 174 -56.60 -7.03 -56.79
CA ASP A 174 -57.66 -6.01 -56.81
C ASP A 174 -58.23 -5.83 -58.22
N ARG A 175 -57.38 -5.86 -59.25
CA ARG A 175 -57.84 -5.85 -60.65
C ARG A 175 -58.59 -7.12 -61.03
N GLU A 176 -58.17 -8.27 -60.52
CA GLU A 176 -58.86 -9.55 -60.76
C GLU A 176 -60.24 -9.54 -60.12
N SER A 177 -60.35 -9.19 -58.84
CA SER A 177 -61.65 -9.05 -58.15
C SER A 177 -62.56 -8.00 -58.81
N GLN A 178 -62.02 -6.87 -59.27
CA GLN A 178 -62.81 -5.89 -60.04
C GLN A 178 -63.34 -6.47 -61.36
N ARG A 179 -62.56 -7.30 -62.06
CA ARG A 179 -63.01 -7.99 -63.28
C ARG A 179 -64.04 -9.06 -62.98
N GLU A 180 -63.89 -9.78 -61.87
CA GLU A 180 -64.88 -10.75 -61.40
C GLU A 180 -66.21 -10.05 -61.11
N LEU A 181 -66.20 -8.95 -60.36
CA LEU A 181 -67.39 -8.14 -60.08
C LEU A 181 -68.03 -7.59 -61.37
N GLN A 182 -67.23 -7.12 -62.33
CA GLN A 182 -67.75 -6.69 -63.64
C GLN A 182 -68.36 -7.86 -64.43
N GLY A 183 -67.73 -9.04 -64.38
CA GLY A 183 -68.24 -10.26 -65.01
C GLY A 183 -69.52 -10.78 -64.37
N GLU A 184 -69.63 -10.71 -63.03
CA GLU A 184 -70.84 -11.04 -62.27
C GLU A 184 -71.96 -10.06 -62.56
N ALA A 185 -71.70 -8.75 -62.52
CA ALA A 185 -72.67 -7.73 -62.91
C ALA A 185 -73.16 -7.96 -64.35
N ALA A 186 -72.27 -8.21 -65.31
CA ALA A 186 -72.66 -8.48 -66.69
C ALA A 186 -73.53 -9.74 -66.85
N LYS A 187 -73.28 -10.79 -66.05
CA LYS A 187 -74.13 -11.99 -65.99
C LYS A 187 -75.49 -11.69 -65.38
N GLU A 188 -75.54 -10.92 -64.29
CA GLU A 188 -76.77 -10.48 -63.63
C GLU A 188 -77.63 -9.65 -64.58
N TRP A 189 -77.07 -8.63 -65.24
CA TRP A 189 -77.75 -7.84 -66.27
C TRP A 189 -78.30 -8.70 -67.43
N SER A 190 -77.58 -9.77 -67.80
CA SER A 190 -78.04 -10.70 -68.85
C SER A 190 -79.15 -11.62 -68.35
N GLN A 191 -79.09 -12.05 -67.08
CA GLN A 191 -80.11 -12.88 -66.44
C GLN A 191 -81.38 -12.09 -66.14
N GLU A 192 -81.27 -10.84 -65.69
CA GLU A 192 -82.38 -9.90 -65.49
C GLU A 192 -83.08 -9.63 -66.82
N ARG A 193 -82.34 -9.33 -67.89
CA ARG A 193 -82.91 -9.22 -69.25
C ARG A 193 -83.55 -10.54 -69.74
N GLY A 194 -83.09 -11.69 -69.24
CA GLY A 194 -83.72 -12.99 -69.49
C GLY A 194 -85.01 -13.20 -68.68
N ARG A 195 -85.07 -12.74 -67.43
CA ARG A 195 -86.28 -12.72 -66.59
C ARG A 195 -87.31 -11.74 -67.11
N ASP A 196 -86.90 -10.54 -67.51
CA ASP A 196 -87.78 -9.51 -68.09
C ASP A 196 -88.40 -9.95 -69.42
N GLN A 197 -87.76 -10.88 -70.14
CA GLN A 197 -88.31 -11.52 -71.34
C GLN A 197 -89.22 -12.72 -71.02
N ALA A 198 -89.07 -13.35 -69.85
CA ALA A 198 -89.94 -14.42 -69.37
C ALA A 198 -91.19 -13.88 -68.62
N GLU A 199 -91.11 -12.68 -68.04
CA GLU A 199 -92.22 -11.97 -67.41
C GLU A 199 -92.63 -10.74 -68.24
N GLY A 200 -93.48 -10.97 -69.26
CA GLY A 200 -94.23 -9.92 -69.96
C GLY A 200 -95.61 -9.66 -69.32
N PRO A 201 -96.21 -8.47 -69.51
CA PRO A 201 -96.92 -7.73 -68.47
C PRO A 201 -98.36 -8.20 -68.23
N ARG A 202 -98.75 -8.31 -66.94
CA ARG A 202 -100.14 -8.15 -66.53
C ARG A 202 -100.25 -7.05 -65.49
N CYS A 203 -100.70 -5.88 -65.93
CA CYS A 203 -101.43 -4.96 -65.08
C CYS A 203 -102.78 -5.61 -64.75
N ASP A 204 -103.20 -5.61 -63.49
CA ASP A 204 -104.39 -4.84 -63.11
C ASP A 204 -104.68 -4.87 -61.61
N GLN A 205 -104.80 -3.65 -61.08
CA GLN A 205 -105.90 -3.17 -60.23
C GLN A 205 -106.18 -3.87 -58.89
N ARG A 206 -105.72 -3.18 -57.84
CA ARG A 206 -106.55 -2.55 -56.79
C ARG A 206 -107.69 -3.41 -56.22
N GLN A 207 -107.50 -3.89 -54.99
CA GLN A 207 -108.56 -3.98 -53.99
C GLN A 207 -107.91 -3.86 -52.60
N GLU A 208 -108.09 -2.70 -51.95
CA GLU A 208 -108.21 -2.67 -50.49
C GLU A 208 -109.56 -3.29 -50.12
N PRO A 209 -109.63 -4.03 -48.99
CA PRO A 209 -110.40 -3.47 -47.88
C PRO A 209 -109.81 -3.73 -46.50
N GLU A 210 -110.38 -2.97 -45.57
CA GLU A 210 -109.95 -2.63 -44.23
C GLU A 210 -110.11 -3.71 -43.12
N LEU A 211 -109.32 -3.48 -42.06
CA LEU A 211 -109.61 -3.59 -40.62
C LEU A 211 -110.16 -4.90 -40.00
N ALA A 212 -109.29 -5.43 -39.14
CA ALA A 212 -109.50 -5.72 -37.72
C ALA A 212 -109.90 -7.13 -37.25
N ALA A 213 -109.20 -7.50 -36.17
CA ALA A 213 -109.62 -8.35 -35.05
C ALA A 213 -109.63 -9.89 -35.24
N ASN A 214 -108.57 -10.58 -34.80
CA ASN A 214 -108.46 -11.11 -33.43
C ASN A 214 -107.49 -12.31 -33.29
N SER A 215 -106.67 -12.22 -32.23
CA SER A 215 -106.12 -13.32 -31.40
C SER A 215 -105.06 -14.23 -32.08
N ALA A 216 -104.01 -14.71 -31.43
CA ALA A 216 -103.61 -14.74 -30.04
C ALA A 216 -102.09 -15.04 -29.99
N GLY A 217 -101.41 -14.62 -28.92
CA GLY A 217 -100.15 -15.25 -28.49
C GLY A 217 -98.96 -14.32 -28.33
N ALA A 218 -98.94 -13.53 -27.25
CA ALA A 218 -97.69 -13.23 -26.54
C ALA A 218 -97.20 -14.55 -25.86
N PRO A 219 -95.90 -14.77 -25.52
CA PRO A 219 -95.14 -13.84 -24.68
C PRO A 219 -93.61 -13.77 -24.90
N ALA A 220 -93.00 -12.90 -24.09
CA ALA A 220 -91.63 -12.99 -23.57
C ALA A 220 -90.47 -12.38 -24.39
N THR A 221 -90.13 -11.15 -24.01
CA THR A 221 -88.77 -10.63 -23.73
C THR A 221 -87.88 -11.70 -23.02
N PRO A 222 -86.52 -11.63 -23.00
CA PRO A 222 -85.80 -10.36 -22.78
C PRO A 222 -84.33 -10.27 -23.29
N GLU A 223 -83.76 -9.05 -23.21
CA GLU A 223 -82.30 -8.73 -23.10
C GLU A 223 -81.40 -9.21 -24.27
N ASP A 224 -80.20 -8.72 -24.54
CA ASP A 224 -79.25 -7.91 -23.79
C ASP A 224 -78.18 -7.42 -24.78
N SER A 225 -77.60 -6.24 -24.50
CA SER A 225 -76.20 -5.84 -24.72
C SER A 225 -75.58 -5.86 -26.13
N ALA A 226 -75.07 -4.71 -26.62
CA ALA A 226 -73.66 -4.27 -26.49
C ALA A 226 -72.71 -5.23 -27.25
N ASP A 227 -71.94 -4.79 -28.25
CA ASP A 227 -70.67 -4.12 -28.00
C ASP A 227 -70.14 -3.38 -29.25
N THR A 228 -70.08 -2.06 -29.15
CA THR A 228 -68.87 -1.34 -29.60
C THR A 228 -67.84 -1.46 -28.46
N PRO A 229 -66.55 -1.31 -28.76
CA PRO A 229 -65.49 -2.27 -28.48
C PRO A 229 -65.18 -2.48 -26.97
N LEU A 230 -65.33 -3.71 -26.47
CA LEU A 230 -64.83 -4.09 -25.15
C LEU A 230 -63.31 -4.32 -25.17
N GLN A 231 -62.56 -3.29 -24.79
CA GLN A 231 -61.58 -3.51 -23.73
C GLN A 231 -62.36 -3.73 -22.43
N PRO A 232 -62.07 -4.81 -21.70
CA PRO A 232 -61.40 -4.65 -20.40
C PRO A 232 -60.54 -5.90 -20.08
N GLU A 233 -59.49 -5.92 -19.27
CA GLU A 233 -59.22 -5.19 -18.04
C GLU A 233 -57.72 -4.91 -17.96
N ARG A 234 -57.38 -3.68 -17.57
CA ARG A 234 -56.09 -3.39 -16.97
C ARG A 234 -56.10 -3.93 -15.54
N PRO A 235 -55.23 -4.88 -15.17
CA PRO A 235 -54.84 -5.03 -13.79
C PRO A 235 -53.80 -3.96 -13.50
N TYR A 236 -54.20 -2.99 -12.68
CA TYR A 236 -53.34 -2.26 -11.75
C TYR A 236 -52.23 -1.38 -12.35
N LYS A 237 -52.39 -0.07 -12.10
CA LYS A 237 -51.32 0.93 -12.15
C LYS A 237 -50.22 0.60 -11.12
N VAL A 238 -49.36 -0.35 -11.44
CA VAL A 238 -47.96 -0.31 -11.01
C VAL A 238 -47.22 0.34 -12.18
N GLY A 239 -46.52 1.44 -11.91
CA GLY A 239 -45.91 2.30 -12.92
C GLY A 239 -45.27 1.51 -14.06
N GLN A 240 -45.98 1.44 -15.19
CA GLN A 240 -45.44 0.90 -16.42
C GLN A 240 -44.39 1.91 -16.87
N CYS A 241 -43.13 1.63 -16.54
CA CYS A 241 -42.00 2.36 -17.08
C CYS A 241 -42.10 2.33 -18.61
N GLY A 242 -42.27 3.50 -19.22
CA GLY A 242 -42.42 3.67 -20.67
C GLY A 242 -41.10 3.54 -21.43
N PHE A 243 -40.24 2.59 -21.06
CA PHE A 243 -38.99 2.35 -21.77
C PHE A 243 -39.24 1.45 -22.98
N SER A 244 -38.63 1.81 -24.13
CA SER A 244 -38.51 0.89 -25.25
C SER A 244 -37.59 -0.28 -24.92
N ARG A 245 -37.71 -1.40 -25.64
CA ARG A 245 -36.86 -2.58 -25.39
C ARG A 245 -35.38 -2.23 -25.56
N GLU A 246 -35.07 -1.42 -26.57
CA GLU A 246 -33.73 -0.93 -26.87
C GLU A 246 -33.19 -0.04 -25.75
N GLU A 247 -34.01 0.84 -25.17
CA GLU A 247 -33.63 1.65 -24.01
C GLU A 247 -33.34 0.78 -22.78
N VAL A 248 -34.11 -0.28 -22.54
CA VAL A 248 -33.83 -1.21 -21.43
C VAL A 248 -32.50 -1.93 -21.66
N GLU A 249 -32.22 -2.37 -22.88
CA GLU A 249 -30.94 -3.00 -23.24
C GLU A 249 -29.76 -2.02 -23.01
N GLN A 250 -29.92 -0.74 -23.40
CA GLN A 250 -28.93 0.31 -23.13
C GLN A 250 -28.74 0.57 -21.63
N ILE A 251 -29.81 0.74 -20.86
CA ILE A 251 -29.74 0.96 -19.40
C ILE A 251 -29.05 -0.22 -18.71
N LEU A 252 -29.31 -1.45 -19.16
CA LEU A 252 -28.65 -2.64 -18.61
C LEU A 252 -27.15 -2.66 -18.91
N GLN A 253 -26.77 -2.26 -20.12
CA GLN A 253 -25.37 -2.14 -20.51
C GLN A 253 -24.66 -1.07 -19.67
N GLU A 254 -25.21 0.15 -19.62
CA GLU A 254 -24.66 1.25 -18.80
C GLU A 254 -24.57 0.87 -17.33
N ARG A 255 -25.58 0.16 -16.79
CA ARG A 255 -25.56 -0.34 -15.41
C ARG A 255 -24.41 -1.33 -15.20
N ASN A 256 -24.14 -2.21 -16.15
CA ASN A 256 -23.03 -3.16 -16.05
C ASN A 256 -21.68 -2.46 -16.12
N GLU A 257 -21.54 -1.47 -17.02
CA GLU A 257 -20.35 -0.62 -17.12
C GLU A 257 -20.10 0.17 -15.83
N LEU A 258 -21.14 0.82 -15.28
CA LEU A 258 -21.06 1.52 -14.00
C LEU A 258 -20.71 0.57 -12.84
N LYS A 259 -21.23 -0.66 -12.86
CA LYS A 259 -20.87 -1.68 -11.86
C LYS A 259 -19.39 -2.06 -11.94
N ALA A 260 -18.85 -2.22 -13.14
CA ALA A 260 -17.44 -2.47 -13.36
C ALA A 260 -16.59 -1.27 -12.91
N ASN A 261 -16.98 -0.04 -13.29
CA ASN A 261 -16.29 1.18 -12.88
C ASN A 261 -16.28 1.37 -11.36
N VAL A 262 -17.40 1.11 -10.68
CA VAL A 262 -17.47 1.16 -9.20
C VAL A 262 -16.57 0.11 -8.56
N PHE A 263 -16.39 -1.05 -9.19
CA PHE A 263 -15.45 -2.06 -8.72
C PHE A 263 -14.00 -1.59 -8.88
N LEU A 264 -13.61 -1.11 -10.07
CA LEU A 264 -12.27 -0.60 -10.34
C LEU A 264 -11.90 0.59 -9.43
N LEU A 265 -12.81 1.55 -9.27
CA LEU A 265 -12.60 2.70 -8.38
C LEU A 265 -12.43 2.30 -6.92
N LYS A 266 -13.07 1.21 -6.46
CA LYS A 266 -12.86 0.68 -5.11
C LYS A 266 -11.46 0.09 -4.96
N GLU A 267 -10.97 -0.60 -5.98
CA GLU A 267 -9.61 -1.16 -6.02
C GLU A 267 -8.56 -0.05 -6.06
N GLU A 268 -8.71 0.95 -6.93
CA GLU A 268 -7.82 2.11 -7.00
C GLU A 268 -7.78 2.88 -5.68
N LEU A 269 -8.94 3.10 -5.06
CA LEU A 269 -9.03 3.76 -3.76
C LEU A 269 -8.33 2.93 -2.67
N ALA A 270 -8.47 1.61 -2.68
CA ALA A 270 -7.75 0.72 -1.76
C ALA A 270 -6.24 0.74 -2.03
N TYR A 271 -5.82 0.79 -3.29
CA TYR A 271 -4.42 0.92 -3.70
C TYR A 271 -3.80 2.20 -3.12
N PHE A 272 -4.42 3.37 -3.36
CA PHE A 272 -3.91 4.64 -2.82
C PHE A 272 -3.91 4.66 -1.29
N GLN A 273 -4.93 4.09 -0.64
CA GLN A 273 -4.95 3.99 0.82
C GLN A 273 -3.80 3.16 1.37
N ARG A 274 -3.39 2.09 0.70
CA ARG A 274 -2.22 1.28 1.07
C ARG A 274 -0.93 2.06 0.81
N GLU A 275 -0.80 2.68 -0.35
CA GLU A 275 0.37 3.49 -0.73
C GLU A 275 0.63 4.63 0.27
N LEU A 276 -0.44 5.28 0.74
CA LEU A 276 -0.40 6.32 1.79
C LEU A 276 0.23 5.83 3.11
N LEU A 277 0.03 4.56 3.45
CA LEU A 277 0.62 3.94 4.65
C LEU A 277 2.04 3.44 4.41
N THR A 278 2.30 2.89 3.21
CA THR A 278 3.62 2.35 2.83
C THR A 278 4.70 3.43 2.79
N ASP A 279 4.39 4.64 2.31
CA ASP A 279 5.32 5.78 2.30
C ASP A 279 5.43 6.51 3.68
N HIS A 280 4.78 6.01 4.74
CA HIS A 280 4.69 6.66 6.06
C HIS A 280 4.26 8.13 6.05
N ARG A 281 3.56 8.59 4.99
CA ARG A 281 3.17 9.99 4.84
C ARG A 281 2.11 10.40 5.86
N VAL A 282 1.27 9.45 6.27
CA VAL A 282 0.10 9.68 7.13
C VAL A 282 0.02 8.57 8.19
N PRO A 283 -0.12 8.93 9.48
CA PRO A 283 -0.40 7.95 10.53
C PRO A 283 -1.68 7.15 10.26
N GLU A 284 -1.68 5.85 10.58
CA GLU A 284 -2.82 4.93 10.36
C GLU A 284 -4.14 5.46 10.94
N LEU A 285 -4.10 5.98 12.17
CA LEU A 285 -5.26 6.55 12.85
C LEU A 285 -5.87 7.72 12.06
N LEU A 286 -5.03 8.57 11.47
CA LEU A 286 -5.49 9.72 10.70
C LEU A 286 -6.10 9.28 9.37
N LEU A 287 -5.51 8.27 8.70
CA LEU A 287 -6.09 7.71 7.49
C LEU A 287 -7.48 7.12 7.77
N GLU A 288 -7.66 6.43 8.89
CA GLU A 288 -8.94 5.82 9.24
C GLU A 288 -10.00 6.88 9.60
N ALA A 289 -9.60 7.94 10.31
CA ALA A 289 -10.46 9.12 10.52
C ALA A 289 -10.87 9.79 9.19
N MET A 290 -9.94 9.91 8.23
CA MET A 290 -10.24 10.41 6.89
C MET A 290 -11.24 9.50 6.15
N LYS A 291 -11.11 8.17 6.24
CA LYS A 291 -12.07 7.23 5.64
C LYS A 291 -13.47 7.42 6.20
N VAL A 292 -13.61 7.55 7.53
CA VAL A 292 -14.91 7.81 8.18
C VAL A 292 -15.49 9.15 7.71
N ALA A 293 -14.68 10.20 7.66
CA ALA A 293 -15.11 11.52 7.17
C ALA A 293 -15.59 11.47 5.71
N VAL A 294 -14.84 10.80 4.83
CA VAL A 294 -15.21 10.62 3.42
C VAL A 294 -16.49 9.79 3.29
N ARG A 295 -16.65 8.70 4.06
CA ARG A 295 -17.89 7.90 4.06
C ARG A 295 -19.10 8.74 4.49
N LYS A 296 -18.94 9.59 5.50
CA LYS A 296 -20.00 10.52 5.97
C LYS A 296 -20.36 11.54 4.88
N GLN A 297 -19.37 12.18 4.25
CA GLN A 297 -19.62 13.12 3.15
C GLN A 297 -20.23 12.43 1.92
N ARG A 298 -19.76 11.23 1.58
CA ARG A 298 -20.32 10.42 0.50
C ARG A 298 -21.79 10.09 0.75
N LYS A 299 -22.18 9.70 1.97
CA LYS A 299 -23.58 9.42 2.33
C LYS A 299 -24.44 10.67 2.11
N LYS A 300 -23.95 11.83 2.56
CA LYS A 300 -24.61 13.14 2.37
C LYS A 300 -24.77 13.51 0.89
N ILE A 301 -23.69 13.47 0.11
CA ILE A 301 -23.72 13.81 -1.33
C ILE A 301 -24.60 12.81 -2.10
N LYS A 302 -24.49 11.52 -1.82
CA LYS A 302 -25.30 10.48 -2.47
C LYS A 302 -26.80 10.67 -2.23
N ALA A 303 -27.20 10.97 -1.00
CA ALA A 303 -28.61 11.24 -0.68
C ALA A 303 -29.14 12.44 -1.48
N LYS A 304 -28.35 13.52 -1.55
CA LYS A 304 -28.68 14.73 -2.32
C LYS A 304 -28.78 14.47 -3.83
N MET A 305 -27.83 13.71 -4.40
CA MET A 305 -27.83 13.38 -5.84
C MET A 305 -28.99 12.46 -6.23
N LEU A 306 -29.43 11.59 -5.33
CA LEU A 306 -30.51 10.63 -5.59
C LEU A 306 -31.89 11.13 -5.13
N GLY A 307 -31.99 12.33 -4.56
CA GLY A 307 -33.25 12.90 -4.08
C GLY A 307 -33.88 12.14 -2.90
N ILE A 308 -33.07 11.42 -2.11
CA ILE A 308 -33.54 10.71 -0.92
C ILE A 308 -33.68 11.75 0.21
N PRO A 309 -34.84 11.88 0.87
CA PRO A 309 -35.07 12.92 1.88
C PRO A 309 -34.07 12.77 3.03
N GLU A 310 -33.39 13.88 3.35
CA GLU A 310 -32.39 14.00 4.41
C GLU A 310 -33.10 14.18 5.76
N GLU A 311 -33.97 13.24 6.15
CA GLU A 311 -34.67 13.27 7.44
C GLU A 311 -33.90 12.45 8.47
N ALA A 312 -33.38 13.17 9.48
CA ALA A 312 -32.83 12.72 10.75
C ALA A 312 -31.87 11.51 10.73
N GLU A 313 -30.58 11.80 10.93
CA GLU A 313 -29.66 11.05 11.80
C GLU A 313 -30.11 9.63 12.19
N SER A 314 -30.11 8.71 11.23
CA SER A 314 -30.07 7.28 11.52
C SER A 314 -28.63 6.94 11.91
N SER A 315 -28.40 7.09 13.22
CA SER A 315 -27.44 6.32 14.02
C SER A 315 -27.74 4.84 13.78
N ASP A 316 -27.20 4.31 12.70
CA ASP A 316 -27.18 2.87 12.43
C ASP A 316 -25.72 2.46 12.62
N ASP A 317 -25.46 2.11 13.88
CA ASP A 317 -24.21 1.61 14.42
C ASP A 317 -23.91 0.23 13.82
N GLU A 318 -23.35 0.21 12.61
CA GLU A 318 -22.69 -0.98 12.08
C GLU A 318 -21.31 -0.58 11.55
N ASP A 319 -20.38 -0.41 12.49
CA ASP A 319 -19.00 -0.91 12.38
C ASP A 319 -18.27 -0.59 13.70
N GLY A 320 -18.57 -1.37 14.74
CA GLY A 320 -17.80 -1.44 15.99
C GLY A 320 -16.42 -2.09 15.80
N SER A 321 -15.64 -1.64 14.81
CA SER A 321 -14.35 -2.24 14.44
C SER A 321 -13.14 -1.37 14.83
N TRP A 322 -13.27 -0.62 15.92
CA TRP A 322 -12.17 0.17 16.47
C TRP A 322 -11.24 -0.59 17.43
N LEU A 323 -11.38 -1.91 17.59
CA LEU A 323 -10.64 -2.65 18.62
C LEU A 323 -10.22 -4.07 18.23
N LEU A 324 -9.49 -4.24 17.12
CA LEU A 324 -8.63 -5.42 16.97
C LEU A 324 -7.23 -4.98 16.56
N LEU A 325 -6.42 -4.75 17.59
CA LEU A 325 -4.97 -4.80 17.54
C LEU A 325 -4.54 -6.06 16.77
N SER A 326 -4.00 -5.89 15.56
CA SER A 326 -3.02 -6.84 15.04
C SER A 326 -1.66 -6.52 15.68
N SER A 327 -1.60 -6.74 17.00
CA SER A 327 -0.34 -6.95 17.71
C SER A 327 0.06 -8.40 17.45
N ASP A 328 0.65 -8.69 16.29
CA ASP A 328 1.49 -9.87 16.15
C ASP A 328 2.91 -9.48 16.56
N LYS A 329 3.16 -9.64 17.86
CA LYS A 329 4.45 -9.47 18.51
C LYS A 329 5.29 -10.70 18.18
N GLY A 330 6.10 -10.61 17.13
CA GLY A 330 7.29 -11.43 16.98
C GLY A 330 8.41 -10.89 17.87
N ASP A 331 8.81 -11.69 18.86
CA ASP A 331 9.81 -11.39 19.89
C ASP A 331 11.18 -10.94 19.37
N HIS A 332 11.59 -9.71 19.70
CA HIS A 332 13.00 -9.34 19.83
C HIS A 332 13.19 -8.40 21.04
N PRO A 333 14.07 -8.73 22.02
CA PRO A 333 14.39 -7.83 23.13
C PRO A 333 15.29 -6.69 22.63
N GLN A 334 14.72 -5.50 22.45
CA GLN A 334 15.49 -4.29 22.18
C GLN A 334 15.89 -3.62 23.51
N PRO A 335 17.16 -3.24 23.71
CA PRO A 335 17.59 -2.56 24.94
C PRO A 335 17.02 -1.13 25.02
N PRO A 336 16.83 -0.57 26.23
CA PRO A 336 16.25 0.76 26.40
C PRO A 336 17.19 1.85 25.85
N PRO A 337 16.66 2.93 25.24
CA PRO A 337 17.50 4.00 24.71
C PRO A 337 18.18 4.77 25.86
N PRO A 338 19.41 5.29 25.66
CA PRO A 338 20.11 6.04 26.69
C PRO A 338 19.40 7.36 26.95
N GLU A 339 19.10 7.65 28.22
CA GLU A 339 18.47 8.89 28.63
C GLU A 339 19.32 10.10 28.23
N SER A 340 18.70 11.01 27.50
CA SER A 340 19.36 12.19 26.96
C SER A 340 19.65 13.20 28.07
N ARG A 341 20.93 13.63 28.18
CA ARG A 341 21.47 14.60 29.17
C ARG A 341 20.79 15.97 29.19
N ILE A 342 19.83 16.20 28.29
CA ILE A 342 19.05 17.43 28.21
C ILE A 342 17.93 17.45 29.27
N ARG A 343 17.39 16.28 29.69
CA ARG A 343 16.37 16.22 30.77
C ARG A 343 16.90 16.68 32.13
N SER A 344 18.20 16.53 32.40
CA SER A 344 18.85 17.03 33.62
C SER A 344 18.93 18.55 33.73
N PHE A 345 18.79 19.29 32.62
CA PHE A 345 18.87 20.76 32.65
C PHE A 345 17.54 21.44 32.99
N PHE A 346 16.41 20.77 32.81
CA PHE A 346 15.08 21.35 33.02
C PHE A 346 14.32 20.77 34.23
N GLY A 347 14.95 19.87 35.00
CA GLY A 347 14.35 19.22 36.17
C GLY A 347 13.98 20.16 37.32
N LEU A 348 14.51 21.38 37.37
CA LEU A 348 14.12 22.39 38.37
C LEU A 348 12.75 23.02 38.10
N TRP A 349 12.23 22.94 36.86
CA TRP A 349 10.96 23.56 36.48
C TRP A 349 9.74 22.66 36.75
N TYR A 350 9.97 21.41 37.15
CA TYR A 350 8.91 20.44 37.46
C TYR A 350 8.95 19.94 38.91
N ARG A 351 9.71 20.60 39.80
CA ARG A 351 9.74 20.31 41.24
C ARG A 351 9.09 21.45 42.02
N GLY A 352 7.79 21.62 41.81
CA GLY A 352 6.92 22.46 42.62
C GLY A 352 5.51 21.92 42.45
N GLU A 353 4.85 21.60 43.56
CA GLU A 353 3.61 20.80 43.68
C GLU A 353 3.88 19.29 43.61
N ALA A 354 3.82 18.49 44.68
CA ALA A 354 3.24 18.68 46.00
C ALA A 354 3.95 17.78 47.03
N GLU A 355 4.38 18.37 48.13
CA GLU A 355 4.46 17.68 49.42
C GLU A 355 3.57 18.47 50.38
N ALA A 356 2.64 17.79 51.06
CA ALA A 356 2.27 18.18 52.41
C ALA A 356 1.85 16.96 53.25
N PRO A 357 2.13 16.96 54.57
CA PRO A 357 2.31 15.76 55.40
C PRO A 357 1.35 15.68 56.61
N GLU A 358 1.15 14.49 57.18
CA GLU A 358 0.73 14.26 58.59
C GLU A 358 1.11 12.82 58.98
N ALA A 359 1.31 12.39 60.22
CA ALA A 359 1.90 12.91 61.45
C ALA A 359 1.94 11.70 62.41
N GLU A 360 3.09 11.45 63.08
CA GLU A 360 3.30 10.70 64.35
C GLU A 360 2.88 9.19 64.42
N THR A 361 3.61 8.25 65.04
CA THR A 361 4.14 8.26 66.42
C THR A 361 5.31 7.26 66.62
N SER A 362 6.35 7.72 67.33
CA SER A 362 7.22 7.05 68.33
C SER A 362 7.10 5.53 68.61
N SER A 363 8.25 4.82 68.65
CA SER A 363 8.82 4.25 69.91
C SER A 363 9.89 3.15 69.72
N VAL A 364 11.12 3.44 70.20
CA VAL A 364 12.03 2.62 71.05
C VAL A 364 12.61 1.27 70.54
N ALA A 365 13.95 1.18 70.51
CA ALA A 365 14.80 -0.04 70.44
C ALA A 365 15.17 -0.52 71.89
N PRO A 366 15.93 -1.62 72.20
CA PRO A 366 16.85 -2.41 71.35
C PRO A 366 17.07 -3.94 71.71
N SER A 367 18.01 -4.55 70.95
CA SER A 367 19.02 -5.57 71.38
C SER A 367 18.84 -7.09 71.23
N LYS A 368 20.01 -7.73 70.96
CA LYS A 368 20.46 -9.15 71.03
C LYS A 368 20.11 -10.07 69.85
N ARG A 369 20.88 -11.09 69.49
CA ARG A 369 22.31 -11.54 69.53
C ARG A 369 22.26 -13.00 69.02
N GLN A 370 23.35 -13.49 68.42
CA GLN A 370 23.65 -14.92 68.11
C GLN A 370 22.79 -15.53 66.98
N GLY A 371 23.30 -16.39 66.10
CA GLY A 371 24.60 -17.05 65.95
C GLY A 371 24.40 -18.25 65.00
N GLU A 372 25.48 -18.66 64.34
CA GLU A 372 25.73 -19.99 63.72
C GLU A 372 24.96 -20.30 62.41
N GLU A 373 25.61 -20.42 61.25
CA GLU A 373 26.62 -21.39 60.76
C GLU A 373 25.96 -22.55 59.97
N GLU A 374 26.66 -22.98 58.92
CA GLU A 374 26.59 -24.27 58.24
C GLU A 374 25.97 -24.32 56.81
N ALA A 375 26.88 -24.38 55.84
CA ALA A 375 26.74 -25.18 54.61
C ALA A 375 27.76 -26.34 54.73
N PRO A 376 27.52 -27.54 54.16
CA PRO A 376 28.07 -27.81 52.81
C PRO A 376 27.36 -28.89 51.95
N GLN A 377 27.15 -28.59 50.66
CA GLN A 377 27.51 -29.35 49.43
C GLN A 377 27.02 -30.82 49.11
N PRO A 378 27.09 -31.28 47.82
CA PRO A 378 26.18 -32.18 47.05
C PRO A 378 26.71 -33.66 46.97
N PRO A 379 26.56 -34.56 45.92
CA PRO A 379 25.88 -34.59 44.59
C PRO A 379 25.22 -35.95 44.17
N HIS A 380 24.66 -36.06 42.95
CA HIS A 380 24.49 -37.27 42.08
C HIS A 380 23.79 -36.79 40.76
N LEU A 381 24.28 -36.84 39.50
CA LEU A 381 24.79 -37.91 38.59
C LEU A 381 23.83 -39.12 38.53
N GLU A 382 23.25 -39.60 37.42
CA GLU A 382 23.57 -39.57 35.96
C GLU A 382 22.35 -40.20 35.15
N PRO A 383 22.41 -40.78 33.91
CA PRO A 383 22.33 -40.15 32.58
C PRO A 383 21.45 -40.92 31.52
N VAL A 384 21.71 -40.64 30.23
CA VAL A 384 21.48 -41.44 28.98
C VAL A 384 20.17 -41.25 28.21
N GLY A 385 20.32 -40.95 26.90
CA GLY A 385 19.26 -41.19 25.91
C GLY A 385 19.46 -40.55 24.54
N SER A 386 20.66 -40.60 23.95
CA SER A 386 20.90 -40.30 22.54
C SER A 386 20.40 -41.41 21.63
N LEU A 387 19.65 -41.09 20.56
CA LEU A 387 19.61 -41.86 19.30
C LEU A 387 19.25 -40.94 18.12
N THR A 388 20.25 -40.76 17.26
CA THR A 388 20.24 -40.64 15.80
C THR A 388 19.13 -41.49 15.14
N ASP A 389 18.53 -41.16 13.98
CA ASP A 389 19.12 -41.27 12.63
C ASP A 389 18.08 -40.87 11.51
N PRO A 390 18.35 -41.01 10.18
CA PRO A 390 18.08 -39.96 9.18
C PRO A 390 17.09 -40.30 8.03
N ASN A 391 16.96 -39.35 7.11
CA ASN A 391 16.61 -39.45 5.68
C ASN A 391 15.25 -40.04 5.23
N SER A 392 14.46 -39.20 4.55
CA SER A 392 13.77 -39.50 3.29
C SER A 392 13.52 -38.22 2.51
#